data_AF-A0A8S3JLV5-F1
#
_entry.id   AF-A0A8S3JLV5-F1
#
_cell.length_a   1.000
_cell.length_b   1.000
_cell.length_c   1.000
_cell.angle_alpha   90.00
_cell.angle_beta   90.00
_cell.angle_gamma   90.00
#
_symmetry.space_group_name_H-M   'P 1'
#
loop_
_entity.id
_entity.type
_entity.pdbx_description
1 polymer ?
#
loop_
_entity_poly.entity_id
_entity_poly.type
_entity_poly.pdbx_seq_one_letter_code
_entity_poly.pdbx_strand_id
1 'polypeptide(L)'
;ISCNIENKCHTNAQCIYNERIDRHVCLCRTGYKGDGITCRHEHSCLENATICSTSAACVYDPILQDNVCSCRDGFVGDGIHCAEILSGPKEQFLIVNQGQTILKVPLTASGLTNGNENRILYVPRKCNR
;
A
#
# COMPACT_ATOMS: atom_id res chain seq x y z
N ILE A 1 -12.74 30.37 -15.92
CA ILE A 1 -11.77 29.94 -16.94
C ILE A 1 -12.14 28.53 -17.38
N SER A 2 -12.13 28.28 -18.69
CA SER A 2 -12.56 27.02 -19.30
C SER A 2 -11.42 25.99 -19.30
N CYS A 3 -11.73 24.70 -19.10
CA CYS A 3 -10.70 23.67 -18.93
C CYS A 3 -9.83 23.44 -20.17
N ASN A 4 -10.29 23.86 -21.35
CA ASN A 4 -9.53 23.78 -22.60
C ASN A 4 -8.42 24.85 -22.71
N ILE A 5 -8.31 25.76 -21.75
CA ILE A 5 -7.32 26.85 -21.74
C ILE A 5 -6.25 26.61 -20.66
N GLU A 6 -6.66 26.40 -19.41
CA GLU A 6 -5.72 26.26 -18.27
C GLU A 6 -5.55 24.82 -17.77
N ASN A 7 -6.19 23.82 -18.40
CA ASN A 7 -6.16 22.41 -17.99
C ASN A 7 -6.29 22.19 -16.47
N LYS A 8 -7.32 22.80 -15.87
CA LYS A 8 -7.59 22.75 -14.43
C LYS A 8 -8.39 21.53 -13.96
N CYS A 9 -8.48 20.49 -14.79
CA CYS A 9 -9.20 19.28 -14.42
C CYS A 9 -8.39 18.43 -13.45
N HIS A 10 -9.09 17.60 -12.66
CA HIS A 10 -8.45 16.57 -11.86
C HIS A 10 -7.58 15.64 -12.74
N THR A 11 -6.52 15.05 -12.17
CA THR A 11 -5.66 14.08 -12.89
C THR A 11 -6.47 12.90 -13.46
N ASN A 12 -7.52 12.49 -12.75
CA ASN A 12 -8.47 11.44 -13.16
C ASN A 12 -9.72 11.98 -13.88
N ALA A 13 -9.64 13.17 -14.48
CA ALA A 13 -10.68 13.75 -15.31
C ALA A 13 -10.18 14.01 -16.74
N GLN A 14 -11.13 14.34 -17.60
CA GLN A 14 -10.90 14.80 -18.97
C GLN A 14 -11.72 16.06 -19.23
N CYS A 15 -11.14 17.00 -19.95
CA CYS A 15 -11.85 18.19 -20.40
C CYS A 15 -12.66 17.86 -21.65
N ILE A 16 -13.99 17.96 -21.58
CA ILE A 16 -14.90 17.68 -22.69
C ILE A 16 -15.74 18.91 -23.01
N TYR A 17 -16.14 19.06 -24.27
CA TYR A 17 -17.11 20.09 -24.65
C TYR A 17 -18.52 19.58 -24.36
N ASN A 18 -19.30 20.35 -23.59
CA ASN A 18 -20.67 20.02 -23.25
C ASN A 18 -21.64 20.91 -24.04
N GLU A 19 -22.25 20.32 -25.07
CA GLU A 19 -23.18 20.98 -25.99
C GLU A 19 -24.43 21.57 -25.30
N ARG A 20 -24.86 21.00 -24.16
CA ARG A 20 -26.08 21.46 -23.47
C ARG A 20 -25.90 22.82 -22.80
N ILE A 21 -24.68 23.14 -22.39
CA ILE A 21 -24.34 24.37 -21.69
C ILE A 21 -23.33 25.23 -22.46
N ASP A 22 -22.99 24.81 -23.69
CA ASP A 22 -22.07 25.46 -24.62
C ASP A 22 -20.72 25.84 -23.99
N ARG A 23 -20.12 24.91 -23.23
CA ARG A 23 -18.84 25.14 -22.51
C ARG A 23 -18.01 23.88 -22.38
N HIS A 24 -16.69 24.03 -22.25
CA HIS A 24 -15.84 22.93 -21.82
C HIS A 24 -15.92 22.73 -20.30
N VAL A 25 -16.14 21.49 -19.89
CA VAL A 25 -16.24 21.06 -18.50
C VAL A 25 -15.33 19.87 -18.24
N CYS A 26 -14.90 19.73 -16.99
CA CYS A 26 -14.17 18.55 -16.55
C CYS A 26 -15.15 17.42 -16.26
N LEU A 27 -14.91 16.24 -16.81
CA LEU A 27 -15.66 15.02 -16.55
C LEU A 27 -14.70 13.97 -15.98
N CYS A 28 -15.06 13.35 -14.86
CA CYS A 28 -14.27 12.23 -14.32
C CYS A 28 -14.18 11.08 -15.33
N ARG A 29 -13.02 10.43 -15.39
CA ARG A 29 -12.81 9.25 -16.25
C ARG A 29 -13.63 8.07 -15.75
N THR A 30 -13.83 7.07 -16.61
CA THR A 30 -14.52 5.83 -16.24
C THR A 30 -13.95 5.20 -14.97
N GLY A 31 -14.82 4.79 -14.05
CA GLY A 31 -14.43 4.25 -12.74
C GLY A 31 -14.18 5.30 -11.66
N TYR A 32 -14.36 6.59 -11.98
CA TYR A 32 -14.28 7.71 -11.05
C TYR A 32 -15.55 8.56 -11.09
N LYS A 33 -15.87 9.19 -9.97
CA LYS A 33 -16.99 10.13 -9.82
C LYS A 33 -16.59 11.38 -9.04
N GLY A 34 -17.37 12.43 -9.25
CA GLY A 34 -17.17 13.74 -8.65
C GLY A 34 -17.58 14.86 -9.61
N ASP A 35 -17.03 16.06 -9.39
CA ASP A 35 -17.35 17.27 -10.15
C ASP A 35 -16.36 17.55 -11.31
N GLY A 36 -15.40 16.65 -11.54
CA GLY A 36 -14.34 16.80 -12.54
C GLY A 36 -13.13 17.61 -12.07
N ILE A 37 -13.25 18.36 -10.97
CA ILE A 37 -12.14 19.04 -10.28
C ILE A 37 -11.59 18.16 -9.16
N THR A 38 -12.48 17.43 -8.48
CA THR A 38 -12.18 16.35 -7.57
C THR A 38 -12.82 15.08 -8.12
N CYS A 39 -12.00 14.07 -8.46
CA CYS A 39 -12.51 12.78 -8.91
C CYS A 39 -11.96 11.67 -8.00
N ARG A 40 -12.88 10.91 -7.41
CA ARG A 40 -12.59 9.79 -6.51
C ARG A 40 -13.02 8.49 -7.16
N HIS A 41 -12.41 7.38 -6.80
CA HIS A 41 -12.84 6.07 -7.29
C HIS A 41 -14.31 5.84 -6.98
N GLU A 42 -15.05 5.33 -7.97
CA GLU A 42 -16.48 5.05 -7.82
C GLU A 42 -16.73 3.94 -6.80
N HIS A 43 -15.81 2.99 -6.71
CA HIS A 43 -15.76 1.91 -5.72
C HIS A 43 -14.79 2.23 -4.59
N SER A 44 -14.86 3.45 -4.04
CA SER A 44 -14.09 3.82 -2.85
C SER A 44 -14.62 3.11 -1.61
N CYS A 45 -13.73 2.79 -0.67
CA CYS A 45 -14.10 2.19 0.61
C CYS A 45 -14.96 3.09 1.51
N LEU A 46 -15.05 4.39 1.20
CA LEU A 46 -15.93 5.32 1.91
C LEU A 46 -17.41 5.03 1.63
N GLU A 47 -17.73 4.59 0.41
CA GLU A 47 -19.10 4.23 0.04
C GLU A 47 -19.40 2.76 0.28
N ASN A 48 -18.41 1.90 0.05
CA ASN A 48 -18.57 0.48 0.26
C ASN A 48 -17.42 -0.06 1.12
N ALA A 49 -17.67 -0.10 2.43
CA ALA A 49 -16.73 -0.64 3.42
C ALA A 49 -16.41 -2.13 3.20
N THR A 50 -17.24 -2.87 2.45
CA THR A 50 -17.01 -4.30 2.17
C THR A 50 -15.86 -4.56 1.21
N ILE A 51 -15.36 -3.53 0.53
CA ILE A 51 -14.20 -3.63 -0.38
C ILE A 51 -12.91 -3.84 0.40
N CYS A 52 -12.80 -3.27 1.59
CA CYS A 52 -11.63 -3.45 2.43
C CYS A 52 -11.64 -4.81 3.12
N SER A 53 -10.44 -5.32 3.38
CA SER A 53 -10.26 -6.47 4.26
C SER A 53 -10.87 -6.20 5.64
N THR A 54 -11.32 -7.24 6.34
CA THR A 54 -11.80 -7.12 7.73
C THR A 54 -10.71 -6.63 8.69
N SER A 55 -9.44 -6.89 8.35
CA SER A 55 -8.23 -6.42 9.03
C SER A 55 -7.64 -5.13 8.43
N ALA A 56 -8.43 -4.40 7.62
CA ALA A 56 -8.08 -3.08 7.12
C ALA A 56 -9.01 -1.98 7.68
N ALA A 57 -8.61 -0.73 7.45
CA ALA A 57 -9.40 0.47 7.69
C ALA A 57 -9.42 1.32 6.41
N CYS A 58 -10.55 1.97 6.14
CA CYS A 58 -10.64 2.95 5.07
C CYS A 58 -10.05 4.28 5.55
N VAL A 59 -9.03 4.78 4.87
CA VAL A 59 -8.29 6.00 5.24
C VAL A 59 -8.17 6.93 4.05
N TYR A 60 -8.13 8.24 4.29
CA TYR A 60 -7.91 9.22 3.25
C TYR A 60 -6.41 9.34 2.93
N ASP A 61 -6.05 9.10 1.68
CA ASP A 61 -4.70 9.31 1.15
C ASP A 61 -4.62 10.71 0.52
N PRO A 62 -3.82 11.64 1.09
CA PRO A 62 -3.73 13.01 0.60
C PRO A 62 -2.95 13.13 -0.72
N ILE A 63 -2.14 12.13 -1.08
CA ILE A 63 -1.38 12.10 -2.34
C ILE A 63 -2.30 11.68 -3.48
N LEU A 64 -3.08 10.62 -3.26
CA LEU A 64 -4.07 10.13 -4.22
C LEU A 64 -5.36 10.95 -4.22
N GLN A 65 -5.55 11.78 -3.18
CA GLN A 65 -6.77 12.54 -2.91
C GLN A 65 -8.03 11.66 -2.87
N ASP A 66 -7.89 10.43 -2.39
CA ASP A 66 -8.95 9.41 -2.37
C ASP A 66 -8.94 8.59 -1.07
N ASN A 67 -10.03 7.87 -0.79
CA ASN A 67 -10.08 6.94 0.34
C ASN A 67 -9.68 5.55 -0.12
N VAL A 68 -8.64 5.02 0.51
CA VAL A 68 -8.02 3.74 0.20
C VAL A 68 -8.09 2.82 1.42
N CYS A 69 -8.07 1.51 1.19
CA CYS A 69 -7.96 0.54 2.25
C CYS A 69 -6.50 0.46 2.71
N SER A 70 -6.27 0.63 4.02
CA SER A 70 -4.96 0.41 4.65
C SER A 70 -5.07 -0.71 5.67
N CYS A 71 -4.16 -1.69 5.61
CA CYS A 71 -4.10 -2.74 6.63
C CYS A 71 -3.87 -2.12 8.02
N ARG A 72 -4.50 -2.70 9.05
CA ARG A 72 -4.30 -2.29 10.45
C ARG A 72 -2.94 -2.75 10.97
N ASP A 73 -2.55 -2.21 12.11
CA ASP A 73 -1.33 -2.61 12.80
C ASP A 73 -1.26 -4.13 13.00
N GLY A 74 -0.10 -4.71 12.69
CA GLY A 74 0.09 -6.16 12.73
C GLY A 74 -0.35 -6.90 11.46
N PHE A 75 -0.83 -6.20 10.43
CA PHE A 75 -1.17 -6.77 9.13
C PHE A 75 -0.41 -6.08 7.99
N VAL A 76 -0.20 -6.80 6.89
CA VAL A 76 0.46 -6.29 5.68
C VAL A 76 -0.26 -6.78 4.43
N GLY A 77 -0.29 -5.96 3.39
CA GLY A 77 -0.96 -6.26 2.12
C GLY A 77 -1.37 -5.01 1.36
N ASP A 78 -2.34 -5.15 0.46
CA ASP A 78 -2.87 -4.09 -0.39
C ASP A 78 -4.13 -3.40 0.20
N GLY A 79 -4.53 -3.77 1.41
CA GLY A 79 -5.72 -3.26 2.09
C GLY A 79 -7.02 -4.00 1.74
N ILE A 80 -7.09 -4.66 0.59
CA ILE A 80 -8.21 -5.56 0.22
C ILE A 80 -7.91 -6.97 0.76
N HIS A 81 -6.67 -7.40 0.63
CA HIS A 81 -6.10 -8.60 1.22
C HIS A 81 -5.02 -8.20 2.21
N CYS A 82 -5.31 -8.40 3.49
CA CYS A 82 -4.36 -8.18 4.57
C CYS A 82 -4.01 -9.52 5.22
N ALA A 83 -2.73 -9.84 5.28
CA ALA A 83 -2.20 -10.99 5.98
C ALA A 83 -1.62 -10.54 7.32
N GLU A 84 -1.80 -11.34 8.37
CA GLU A 84 -1.09 -11.10 9.63
C GLU A 84 0.41 -11.11 9.37
N ILE A 85 1.08 -10.07 9.85
CA ILE A 85 2.52 -10.10 9.99
C ILE A 85 2.74 -11.18 11.03
N LEU A 86 3.25 -12.33 10.60
CA LEU A 86 3.69 -13.37 11.52
C LEU A 86 4.76 -12.75 12.41
N SER A 87 4.34 -12.23 13.55
CA SER A 87 5.20 -11.95 14.68
C SER A 87 5.59 -13.32 15.23
N GLY A 88 6.47 -14.00 14.49
CA GLY A 88 7.43 -14.87 15.13
C GLY A 88 8.08 -14.09 16.29
N PRO A 89 8.66 -14.79 17.27
CA PRO A 89 9.16 -14.15 18.46
C PRO A 89 9.98 -12.92 18.06
N LYS A 90 9.74 -11.78 18.73
CA LYS A 90 10.48 -10.51 18.57
C LYS A 90 11.93 -10.70 19.07
N GLU A 91 12.59 -11.74 18.58
CA GLU A 91 14.01 -11.97 18.68
C GLU A 91 14.63 -10.81 17.90
N GLN A 92 15.07 -9.79 18.62
CA GLN A 92 15.98 -8.82 18.03
C GLN A 92 17.23 -9.59 17.60
N PHE A 93 17.62 -9.43 16.34
CA PHE A 93 18.82 -10.06 15.83
C PHE A 93 19.77 -9.00 15.27
N LEU A 94 21.04 -9.14 15.60
CA LEU A 94 22.11 -8.43 14.92
C LEU A 94 22.37 -9.15 13.60
N ILE A 95 22.26 -8.42 12.48
CA ILE A 95 22.73 -8.90 11.20
C ILE A 95 24.20 -8.48 11.07
N VAL A 96 25.11 -9.47 11.05
CA VAL A 96 26.52 -9.24 10.77
C VAL A 96 26.80 -9.68 9.33
N ASN A 97 27.32 -8.76 8.52
CA ASN A 97 27.82 -9.09 7.19
C ASN A 97 29.33 -9.35 7.27
N GLN A 98 29.75 -10.59 6.98
CA GLN A 98 31.16 -10.97 6.88
C GLN A 98 31.43 -11.54 5.49
N GLY A 99 31.65 -10.65 4.53
CA GLY A 99 31.96 -11.01 3.14
C GLY A 99 30.76 -11.65 2.43
N GLN A 100 30.90 -12.91 2.01
CA GLN A 100 29.82 -13.64 1.31
C GLN A 100 28.77 -14.25 2.25
N THR A 101 28.89 -14.02 3.56
CA THR A 101 28.01 -14.61 4.57
C THR A 101 27.25 -13.54 5.35
N ILE A 102 25.96 -13.79 5.57
CA ILE A 102 25.09 -13.00 6.44
C ILE A 102 24.83 -13.85 7.70
N LEU A 103 25.28 -13.36 8.85
CA LEU A 103 25.05 -14.00 10.14
C LEU A 103 23.89 -13.30 10.86
N LYS A 104 22.90 -14.08 11.30
CA LYS A 104 21.76 -13.61 12.10
C LYS A 104 22.00 -14.01 13.56
N VAL A 105 22.48 -13.09 14.38
CA VAL A 105 22.82 -13.33 15.80
C VAL A 105 21.65 -12.88 16.69
N PRO A 106 20.97 -13.76 17.45
CA PRO A 106 19.92 -13.35 18.37
C PRO A 106 20.51 -12.51 19.54
N LEU A 107 19.81 -11.46 19.94
CA LEU A 107 20.23 -10.52 21.02
C LEU A 107 19.66 -10.91 22.39
N THR A 108 18.83 -11.95 22.46
CA THR A 108 18.29 -12.47 23.71
C THR A 108 19.27 -13.49 24.33
N ALA A 109 19.51 -13.38 25.64
CA ALA A 109 20.47 -14.23 26.36
C ALA A 109 20.08 -15.72 26.42
N SER A 110 18.88 -16.08 25.97
CA SER A 110 18.38 -17.46 25.90
C SER A 110 19.18 -18.35 24.94
N GLY A 111 19.93 -17.77 24.00
CA GLY A 111 20.79 -18.49 23.06
C GLY A 111 22.21 -18.80 23.55
N LEU A 112 22.60 -18.35 24.75
CA LEU A 112 23.97 -18.54 25.29
C LEU A 112 24.02 -19.49 26.50
N THR A 113 22.89 -19.93 27.05
CA THR A 113 22.88 -20.67 28.33
C THR A 113 22.44 -22.13 28.24
N ASN A 114 22.33 -22.74 27.06
CA ASN A 114 22.24 -24.20 26.97
C ASN A 114 23.05 -24.68 25.78
N GLY A 115 24.05 -25.52 26.04
CA GLY A 115 24.99 -26.08 25.07
C GLY A 115 24.35 -27.07 24.09
N ASN A 116 23.29 -26.64 23.40
CA ASN A 116 22.50 -27.48 22.51
C ASN A 116 22.25 -26.70 21.21
N GLU A 117 23.09 -26.99 20.22
CA GLU A 117 22.90 -26.75 18.79
C GLU A 117 22.78 -25.28 18.31
N ASN A 118 23.94 -24.67 18.06
CA ASN A 118 24.10 -23.57 17.09
C ASN A 118 23.66 -24.07 15.70
N ARG A 119 22.36 -24.10 15.41
CA ARG A 119 21.84 -24.35 14.06
C ARG A 119 22.06 -23.10 13.21
N ILE A 120 23.23 -23.05 12.57
CA ILE A 120 23.51 -22.14 11.47
C ILE A 120 22.50 -22.46 10.36
N LEU A 121 21.46 -21.63 10.23
CA LEU A 121 20.53 -21.71 9.11
C LEU A 121 21.24 -21.16 7.86
N TYR A 122 21.94 -22.05 7.16
CA TYR A 122 22.46 -21.78 5.82
C TYR A 122 21.29 -21.75 4.83
N VAL A 123 20.94 -20.56 4.34
CA VAL A 123 19.96 -20.39 3.25
C VAL A 123 20.76 -20.12 1.97
N PRO A 124 21.04 -21.14 1.13
CA PRO A 124 21.73 -20.91 -0.13
C PRO A 124 20.84 -20.07 -1.05
N ARG A 125 21.37 -18.95 -1.55
CA ARG A 125 20.78 -18.27 -2.71
C ARG A 125 20.98 -19.16 -3.93
N LYS A 126 19.91 -19.74 -4.46
CA LYS A 126 19.91 -20.23 -5.85
C LYS A 126 19.87 -19.02 -6.78
N CYS A 127 21.00 -18.71 -7.43
CA CYS A 127 20.98 -17.87 -8.62
C CYS A 127 20.38 -18.70 -9.76
N ASN A 128 19.17 -18.35 -10.20
CA ASN A 128 18.61 -18.89 -11.42
C ASN A 128 19.34 -18.23 -12.60
N ARG A 129 19.93 -19.05 -13.48
CA ARG A 129 20.73 -18.61 -14.62
C ARG A 129 19.85 -18.45 -15.86
#